data_AF-A0A7S0TLU0-F1
#
_entry.id   AF-A0A7S0TLU0-F1
#
_cell.length_a   1.000
_cell.length_b   1.000
_cell.length_c   1.000
_cell.angle_alpha   90.00
_cell.angle_beta   90.00
_cell.angle_gamma   90.00
#
_symmetry.space_group_name_H-M   'P 1'
#
loop_
_entity.id
_entity.type
_entity.pdbx_description
1 polymer ?
#
loop_
_entity_poly.entity_id
_entity_poly.type
_entity_poly.pdbx_seq_one_letter_code
_entity_poly.pdbx_strand_id
1 'polypeptide(L)'
;ASLLGLAREALCATVDAMNPLMRPSILSLLLLVVSLACHTLAFSLRPSAIVRARPSSASCPPLPSPRRARLLLGLRMADKAGEGKGKKTGSEEDLKQALSEKAVSLTPEEELAGEVTGGTQYVSAAEVREKEMRKAGTSYSELSKSQLSYPRLLLDRLMDAFDGAPVAKFKVPAKKEKVVILGTGWGAHALVKAIDASAYDVTVISPRNYFVFTPMLAGAATGTVELRSITESIRDANKNVDYLEATALEVLPEKKEVRCQSVVCEGASCSIEEFDQGYDRLVITVGASVNTFGIEGVRERCYFLKQAPDAAVLREAIGNCFERANYPSMSDEERKRTLSFVVVGAGPTGVEFTGELRDFIESDVARFYPDLLPFISVKLLEASDKVLMMFESTLQARAIQDLTTPRPTKPEGLRDDYVQVLLSSAVNKVGEDEMTLNDGTVIPYGIGVW
;
A
#
# COMPACT_ATOMS: atom_id res chain seq x y z
N ALA A 1 -4.23 35.06 27.19
CA ALA A 1 -5.32 35.91 26.68
C ALA A 1 -4.85 37.34 26.40
N SER A 2 -4.22 38.04 27.37
CA SER A 2 -3.76 39.44 27.21
C SER A 2 -2.64 39.64 26.16
N LEU A 3 -1.67 38.72 26.06
CA LEU A 3 -0.58 38.78 25.07
C LEU A 3 -1.06 38.58 23.62
N LEU A 4 -2.08 37.75 23.40
CA LEU A 4 -2.66 37.51 22.08
C LEU A 4 -3.53 38.69 21.60
N GLY A 5 -4.17 39.40 22.53
CA GLY A 5 -4.91 40.65 22.23
C GLY A 5 -3.98 41.76 21.75
N LEU A 6 -2.86 41.97 22.44
CA LEU A 6 -1.83 42.95 22.05
C LEU A 6 -1.17 42.61 20.71
N ALA A 7 -0.91 41.33 20.44
CA ALA A 7 -0.37 40.88 19.16
C ALA A 7 -1.34 41.14 18.00
N ARG A 8 -2.65 40.98 18.23
CA ARG A 8 -3.70 41.26 17.23
C ARG A 8 -3.79 42.75 16.90
N GLU A 9 -3.78 43.62 17.90
CA GLU A 9 -3.85 45.07 17.69
C GLU A 9 -2.60 45.61 16.97
N ALA A 10 -1.41 45.14 17.33
CA ALA A 10 -0.17 45.50 16.66
C ALA A 10 -0.14 45.05 15.19
N LEU A 11 -0.67 43.85 14.90
CA LEU A 11 -0.71 43.32 13.53
C LEU A 11 -1.69 44.10 12.65
N CYS A 12 -2.88 44.43 13.16
CA CYS A 12 -3.87 45.24 12.45
C CYS A 12 -3.35 46.65 12.15
N ALA A 13 -2.75 47.33 13.13
CA ALA A 13 -2.18 48.66 12.94
C ALA A 13 -1.04 48.67 11.91
N THR A 14 -0.23 47.60 11.87
CA THR A 14 0.88 47.47 10.90
C THR A 14 0.37 47.24 9.48
N VAL A 15 -0.69 46.45 9.30
CA VAL A 15 -1.28 46.17 7.98
C VAL A 15 -1.98 47.40 7.40
N ASP A 16 -2.62 48.22 8.24
CA ASP A 16 -3.32 49.43 7.81
C ASP A 16 -2.37 50.56 7.41
N ALA A 17 -1.17 50.62 8.00
CA ALA A 17 -0.15 51.62 7.66
C ALA A 17 0.63 51.30 6.36
N MET A 18 0.39 50.16 5.71
CA MET A 18 1.20 49.68 4.59
C MET A 18 0.61 49.96 3.20
N ASN A 19 1.48 50.42 2.30
CA ASN A 19 1.21 50.73 0.89
C ASN A 19 0.57 49.52 0.15
N PRO A 20 -0.57 49.67 -0.55
CA PRO A 20 -1.36 48.57 -1.12
C PRO A 20 -0.62 47.57 -2.01
N LEU A 21 0.46 48.00 -2.68
CA LEU A 21 1.25 47.16 -3.60
C LEU A 21 2.17 46.15 -2.89
N MET A 22 2.45 46.30 -1.58
CA MET A 22 3.38 45.46 -0.82
C MET A 22 2.70 44.41 0.08
N ARG A 23 1.35 44.37 0.08
CA ARG A 23 0.53 43.60 1.04
C ARG A 23 0.69 42.07 0.96
N PRO A 24 0.83 41.40 -0.20
CA PRO A 24 0.85 39.93 -0.24
C PRO A 24 2.14 39.31 0.32
N SER A 25 3.28 39.93 0.02
CA SER A 25 4.60 39.40 0.37
C SER A 25 4.93 39.56 1.86
N ILE A 26 4.49 40.65 2.46
CA ILE A 26 4.78 40.95 3.89
C ILE A 26 3.78 40.28 4.83
N LEU A 27 2.52 40.05 4.39
CA LEU A 27 1.55 39.27 5.15
C LEU A 27 2.00 37.81 5.32
N SER A 28 2.62 37.24 4.28
CA SER A 28 3.20 35.89 4.31
C SER A 28 4.38 35.80 5.28
N LEU A 29 5.21 36.85 5.35
CA LEU A 29 6.35 36.92 6.29
C LEU A 29 5.86 37.07 7.75
N LEU A 30 4.83 37.89 7.98
CA LEU A 30 4.23 38.09 9.31
C LEU A 30 3.55 36.81 9.84
N LEU A 31 2.85 36.07 8.98
CA LEU A 31 2.26 34.77 9.34
C LEU A 31 3.34 33.73 9.69
N LEU A 32 4.48 33.75 8.99
CA LEU A 32 5.61 32.89 9.29
C LEU A 32 6.23 33.21 10.67
N VAL A 33 6.38 34.50 10.99
CA VAL A 33 6.92 34.96 12.28
C VAL A 33 5.98 34.61 13.44
N VAL A 34 4.67 34.75 13.25
CA VAL A 34 3.66 34.34 14.25
C VAL A 34 3.69 32.82 14.45
N SER A 35 3.82 32.04 13.38
CA SER A 35 3.92 30.58 13.45
C SER A 35 5.20 30.10 14.17
N LEU A 36 6.34 30.76 13.93
CA LEU A 36 7.58 30.49 14.66
C LEU A 36 7.46 30.87 16.15
N ALA A 37 6.89 32.02 16.47
CA ALA A 37 6.69 32.45 17.87
C ALA A 37 5.81 31.46 18.65
N CYS A 38 4.75 30.94 18.02
CA CYS A 38 3.89 29.90 18.60
C CYS A 38 4.64 28.57 18.82
N HIS A 39 5.55 28.17 17.92
CA HIS A 39 6.37 26.98 18.10
C HIS A 39 7.39 27.12 19.24
N THR A 40 8.02 28.29 19.39
CA THR A 40 8.99 28.55 20.47
C THR A 40 8.32 28.58 21.85
N LEU A 41 7.10 29.12 21.95
CA LEU A 41 6.28 29.10 23.17
C LEU A 41 5.81 27.68 23.53
N ALA A 42 5.52 26.83 22.54
CA ALA A 42 5.17 25.43 22.76
C ALA A 42 6.38 24.58 23.23
N PHE A 43 7.60 24.95 22.84
CA PHE A 43 8.83 24.25 23.24
C PHE A 43 9.28 24.58 24.67
N SER A 44 9.00 25.81 25.16
CA SER A 44 9.40 26.27 26.50
C SER A 44 8.54 25.72 27.67
N LEU A 45 7.49 24.94 27.40
CA LEU A 45 6.52 24.46 28.40
C LEU A 45 6.61 22.95 28.71
N ARG A 46 7.68 22.25 28.32
CA ARG A 46 7.91 20.85 28.75
C ARG A 46 8.72 20.80 30.06
N PRO A 47 8.27 20.08 31.10
CA PRO A 47 9.12 19.82 32.27
C PRO A 47 10.21 18.78 31.94
N SER A 48 11.44 19.11 32.30
CA SER A 48 12.62 18.25 32.18
C SER A 48 12.55 17.07 33.16
N ALA A 49 12.44 15.83 32.67
CA ALA A 49 12.66 14.64 33.47
C ALA A 49 14.16 14.28 33.46
N ILE A 50 14.83 14.53 34.58
CA ILE A 50 16.21 14.12 34.86
C ILE A 50 16.22 12.61 35.14
N VAL A 51 16.94 11.82 34.32
CA VAL A 51 17.23 10.41 34.61
C VAL A 51 18.70 10.28 35.01
N ARG A 52 18.94 9.93 36.28
CA ARG A 52 20.26 9.55 36.83
C ARG A 52 20.65 8.15 36.36
N ALA A 53 21.91 7.97 35.97
CA ALA A 53 22.49 6.67 35.62
C ALA A 53 23.10 5.94 36.84
N ARG A 54 22.67 4.68 37.04
CA ARG A 54 23.35 3.39 37.44
C ARG A 54 24.45 3.37 38.54
N PRO A 55 24.67 2.26 39.30
CA PRO A 55 24.85 0.88 38.77
C PRO A 55 24.45 -0.33 39.65
N SER A 56 24.28 -1.52 39.04
CA SER A 56 24.95 -2.78 39.45
C SER A 56 24.53 -4.00 38.62
N SER A 57 25.47 -4.96 38.62
CA SER A 57 25.62 -6.26 37.99
C SER A 57 24.48 -7.29 38.12
N ALA A 58 24.12 -7.95 37.02
CA ALA A 58 23.85 -9.40 36.96
C ALA A 58 23.74 -9.87 35.49
N SER A 59 24.40 -10.98 35.18
CA SER A 59 24.44 -11.68 33.89
C SER A 59 23.05 -12.18 33.44
N CYS A 60 22.67 -11.91 32.20
CA CYS A 60 21.42 -12.37 31.58
C CYS A 60 21.72 -13.51 30.58
N PRO A 61 20.98 -14.64 30.60
CA PRO A 61 21.09 -15.66 29.55
C PRO A 61 20.38 -15.22 28.25
N PRO A 62 20.74 -15.76 27.08
CA PRO A 62 20.20 -15.30 25.79
C PRO A 62 18.71 -15.66 25.64
N LEU A 63 17.93 -14.70 25.13
CA LEU A 63 16.52 -14.84 24.75
C LEU A 63 16.35 -15.85 23.59
N PRO A 64 15.27 -16.66 23.57
CA PRO A 64 14.99 -17.55 22.45
C PRO A 64 14.53 -16.77 21.22
N SER A 65 14.90 -17.27 20.04
CA SER A 65 14.61 -16.61 18.76
C SER A 65 13.12 -16.63 18.37
N PRO A 66 12.64 -15.65 17.58
CA PRO A 66 11.23 -15.50 17.18
C PRO A 66 10.62 -16.67 16.40
N ARG A 67 11.42 -17.66 16.00
CA ARG A 67 10.98 -18.84 15.22
C ARG A 67 10.11 -19.81 16.03
N ARG A 68 10.26 -19.88 17.37
CA ARG A 68 9.52 -20.85 18.20
C ARG A 68 8.08 -20.45 18.51
N ALA A 69 7.75 -19.15 18.51
CA ALA A 69 6.40 -18.66 18.78
C ALA A 69 5.44 -18.91 17.59
N ARG A 70 5.94 -18.86 16.35
CA ARG A 70 5.14 -19.12 15.14
C ARG A 70 4.78 -20.59 14.93
N LEU A 71 5.60 -21.52 15.42
CA LEU A 71 5.36 -22.97 15.25
C LEU A 71 4.12 -23.45 16.04
N LEU A 72 3.79 -22.79 17.15
CA LEU A 72 2.63 -23.12 18.00
C LEU A 72 1.29 -22.72 17.37
N LEU A 73 1.26 -21.69 16.52
CA LEU A 73 0.03 -21.27 15.81
C LEU A 73 -0.30 -22.17 14.61
N GLY A 74 0.72 -22.68 13.91
CA GLY A 74 0.53 -23.48 12.69
C GLY A 74 0.03 -24.90 12.94
N LEU A 75 0.49 -25.55 14.02
CA LEU A 75 0.20 -26.98 14.25
C LEU A 75 -1.21 -27.25 14.78
N ARG A 76 -1.89 -26.28 15.42
CA ARG A 76 -3.26 -26.51 15.97
C ARG A 76 -4.39 -26.31 14.96
N MET A 77 -4.14 -25.65 13.84
CA MET A 77 -5.16 -25.43 12.80
C MET A 77 -5.38 -26.65 11.90
N ALA A 78 -4.37 -27.54 11.79
CA ALA A 78 -4.46 -28.75 10.97
C ALA A 78 -5.32 -29.87 11.62
N ASP A 79 -5.33 -29.94 12.96
CA ASP A 79 -6.00 -31.03 13.69
C ASP A 79 -7.54 -30.93 13.75
N LYS A 80 -8.15 -29.83 13.30
CA LYS A 80 -9.62 -29.63 13.37
C LYS A 80 -10.36 -29.69 12.04
N ALA A 81 -9.68 -29.88 10.90
CA ALA A 81 -10.33 -29.91 9.58
C ALA A 81 -10.68 -31.34 9.08
N GLY A 82 -10.43 -32.37 9.89
CA GLY A 82 -10.59 -33.76 9.49
C GLY A 82 -11.76 -34.47 10.14
N GLU A 83 -13.01 -34.00 9.99
CA GLU A 83 -14.20 -34.83 10.25
C GLU A 83 -15.49 -34.20 9.69
N GLY A 84 -16.09 -34.81 8.64
CA GLY A 84 -17.43 -34.45 8.16
C GLY A 84 -17.72 -34.74 6.68
N LYS A 85 -18.28 -35.92 6.38
CA LYS A 85 -18.80 -36.34 5.06
C LYS A 85 -20.20 -35.75 4.78
N GLY A 86 -20.52 -35.44 3.51
CA GLY A 86 -21.91 -35.35 3.02
C GLY A 86 -22.12 -34.74 1.61
N LYS A 87 -22.52 -35.56 0.63
CA LYS A 87 -22.87 -35.22 -0.77
C LYS A 87 -24.11 -34.31 -0.91
N LYS A 88 -24.11 -33.42 -1.93
CA LYS A 88 -25.19 -33.29 -2.95
C LYS A 88 -24.74 -32.43 -4.15
N THR A 89 -25.00 -32.92 -5.35
CA THR A 89 -24.67 -32.38 -6.67
C THR A 89 -25.85 -31.57 -7.24
N GLY A 90 -25.58 -30.39 -7.82
CA GLY A 90 -26.49 -29.63 -8.68
C GLY A 90 -25.69 -29.04 -9.85
N SER A 91 -26.18 -29.23 -11.08
CA SER A 91 -25.46 -29.06 -12.34
C SER A 91 -25.37 -27.60 -12.81
N GLU A 92 -24.23 -27.28 -13.42
CA GLU A 92 -23.80 -25.99 -14.00
C GLU A 92 -24.72 -25.41 -15.10
N GLU A 93 -25.73 -26.15 -15.57
CA GLU A 93 -26.66 -25.72 -16.61
C GLU A 93 -27.75 -24.77 -16.11
N ASP A 94 -28.18 -24.88 -14.85
CA ASP A 94 -29.22 -24.02 -14.28
C ASP A 94 -28.74 -22.56 -14.08
N LEU A 95 -27.42 -22.37 -13.95
CA LEU A 95 -26.79 -21.05 -13.81
C LEU A 95 -26.63 -20.31 -15.14
N LYS A 96 -26.59 -21.02 -16.27
CA LYS A 96 -26.43 -20.41 -17.61
C LYS A 96 -27.76 -19.87 -18.15
N GLN A 97 -28.89 -20.46 -17.73
CA GLN A 97 -30.21 -20.03 -18.18
C GLN A 97 -30.71 -18.76 -17.45
N ALA A 98 -30.20 -18.46 -16.26
CA ALA A 98 -30.55 -17.23 -15.51
C ALA A 98 -29.86 -15.95 -16.05
N LEU A 99 -28.80 -16.10 -16.86
CA LEU A 99 -28.00 -14.96 -17.35
C LEU A 99 -28.41 -14.46 -18.74
N SER A 100 -29.30 -15.16 -19.47
CA SER A 100 -29.75 -14.75 -20.80
C SER A 100 -30.95 -13.80 -20.84
N GLU A 101 -31.58 -13.50 -19.70
CA GLU A 101 -32.85 -12.73 -19.67
C GLU A 101 -32.71 -11.23 -19.36
N LYS A 102 -31.49 -10.68 -19.25
CA LYS A 102 -31.30 -9.23 -19.05
C LYS A 102 -30.20 -8.64 -19.93
N ALA A 103 -30.49 -8.53 -21.22
CA ALA A 103 -29.81 -7.61 -22.12
C ALA A 103 -30.85 -6.69 -22.76
N VAL A 104 -30.86 -5.42 -22.36
CA VAL A 104 -31.64 -4.35 -23.02
C VAL A 104 -30.66 -3.49 -23.82
N SER A 105 -31.05 -3.27 -25.07
CA SER A 105 -30.38 -2.61 -26.19
C SER A 105 -30.05 -1.13 -25.98
N LEU A 106 -28.92 -0.68 -26.53
CA LEU A 106 -28.64 0.72 -26.89
C LEU A 106 -28.23 0.79 -28.37
N THR A 107 -28.82 1.73 -29.11
CA THR A 107 -28.54 2.02 -30.52
C THR A 107 -27.59 3.22 -30.70
N PRO A 108 -26.93 3.39 -31.86
CA PRO A 108 -25.82 4.34 -32.09
C PRO A 108 -26.21 5.55 -32.97
N GLU A 109 -25.50 6.68 -32.82
CA GLU A 109 -25.46 7.86 -33.72
C GLU A 109 -24.30 8.77 -33.22
N GLU A 110 -23.50 9.55 -33.97
CA GLU A 110 -23.17 9.72 -35.39
C GLU A 110 -21.94 10.69 -35.42
N GLU A 111 -21.07 10.58 -36.44
CA GLU A 111 -19.92 11.47 -36.69
C GLU A 111 -20.34 12.81 -37.34
N LEU A 112 -19.60 13.89 -37.09
CA LEU A 112 -19.49 14.99 -38.06
C LEU A 112 -18.11 15.67 -38.01
N ALA A 113 -17.44 15.70 -39.17
CA ALA A 113 -16.19 16.37 -39.45
C ALA A 113 -16.41 17.80 -39.98
N GLY A 114 -15.44 18.70 -39.77
CA GLY A 114 -15.36 20.00 -40.43
C GLY A 114 -14.10 20.80 -40.09
N GLU A 115 -13.18 20.91 -41.04
CA GLU A 115 -12.03 21.84 -41.05
C GLU A 115 -12.45 23.25 -41.49
N VAL A 116 -11.96 24.30 -40.81
CA VAL A 116 -11.84 25.67 -41.36
C VAL A 116 -10.57 26.36 -40.82
N THR A 117 -9.76 26.85 -41.76
CA THR A 117 -8.54 27.65 -41.61
C THR A 117 -8.82 29.14 -41.39
N GLY A 118 -7.99 29.86 -40.59
CA GLY A 118 -7.89 31.33 -40.64
C GLY A 118 -7.61 32.00 -39.29
N GLY A 119 -6.49 32.72 -39.18
CA GLY A 119 -5.97 33.29 -37.92
C GLY A 119 -6.86 34.35 -37.26
N THR A 120 -6.93 34.30 -35.93
CA THR A 120 -7.57 35.32 -35.09
C THR A 120 -6.63 35.67 -33.93
N GLN A 121 -6.36 36.96 -33.71
CA GLN A 121 -5.62 37.46 -32.55
C GLN A 121 -6.44 37.22 -31.27
N TYR A 122 -5.84 36.57 -30.28
CA TYR A 122 -6.45 36.38 -28.97
C TYR A 122 -6.23 37.64 -28.12
N VAL A 123 -7.32 38.40 -27.91
CA VAL A 123 -7.40 39.42 -26.85
C VAL A 123 -7.85 38.71 -25.58
N SER A 124 -7.21 38.96 -24.44
CA SER A 124 -7.53 38.25 -23.21
C SER A 124 -8.93 38.63 -22.70
N ALA A 125 -9.64 37.67 -22.11
CA ALA A 125 -10.95 37.88 -21.50
C ALA A 125 -10.93 38.94 -20.38
N ALA A 126 -9.75 39.26 -19.84
CA ALA A 126 -9.56 40.32 -18.85
C ALA A 126 -9.66 41.72 -19.47
N GLU A 127 -9.09 41.93 -20.65
CA GLU A 127 -9.08 43.23 -21.34
C GLU A 127 -10.46 43.60 -21.90
N VAL A 128 -11.27 42.61 -22.29
CA VAL A 128 -12.67 42.82 -22.68
C VAL A 128 -13.50 43.27 -21.47
N ARG A 129 -13.24 42.69 -20.30
CA ARG A 129 -14.02 42.93 -19.07
C ARG A 129 -13.71 44.27 -18.41
N GLU A 130 -12.47 44.75 -18.52
CA GLU A 130 -12.05 46.06 -18.00
C GLU A 130 -12.64 47.22 -18.83
N LYS A 131 -12.82 47.01 -20.14
CA LYS A 131 -13.42 48.00 -21.07
C LYS A 131 -14.93 48.15 -20.87
N GLU A 132 -15.63 47.10 -20.44
CA GLU A 132 -17.05 47.15 -20.11
C GLU A 132 -17.33 47.75 -18.74
N MET A 133 -16.48 47.48 -17.74
CA MET A 133 -16.60 48.04 -16.39
C MET A 133 -16.45 49.58 -16.37
N ARG A 134 -15.60 50.16 -17.23
CA ARG A 134 -15.47 51.63 -17.36
C ARG A 134 -16.68 52.32 -18.00
N LYS A 135 -17.53 51.58 -18.74
CA LYS A 135 -18.75 52.13 -19.37
C LYS A 135 -19.98 52.12 -18.45
N ALA A 136 -19.96 51.35 -17.36
CA ALA A 136 -21.14 51.10 -16.53
C ALA A 136 -21.31 52.01 -15.30
N GLY A 137 -20.31 52.84 -14.93
CA GLY A 137 -20.49 53.90 -13.93
C GLY A 137 -20.99 53.48 -12.53
N THR A 138 -20.81 52.22 -12.12
CA THR A 138 -21.37 51.69 -10.87
C THR A 138 -20.44 51.86 -9.66
N SER A 139 -20.98 52.43 -8.58
CA SER A 139 -20.34 52.59 -7.26
C SER A 139 -20.28 51.26 -6.47
N TYR A 140 -19.28 51.15 -5.58
CA TYR A 140 -18.86 49.92 -4.90
C TYR A 140 -19.86 49.29 -3.91
N SER A 141 -21.01 49.91 -3.66
CA SER A 141 -21.97 49.48 -2.62
C SER A 141 -23.11 48.56 -3.09
N GLU A 142 -23.21 48.24 -4.38
CA GLU A 142 -24.40 47.57 -4.95
C GLU A 142 -24.10 46.24 -5.68
N LEU A 143 -23.08 45.48 -5.29
CA LEU A 143 -22.80 44.17 -5.89
C LEU A 143 -23.41 43.02 -5.08
N SER A 144 -24.13 42.12 -5.75
CA SER A 144 -24.68 40.91 -5.12
C SER A 144 -23.60 39.82 -4.92
N LYS A 145 -23.80 38.91 -3.95
CA LYS A 145 -22.83 37.89 -3.52
C LYS A 145 -22.28 36.99 -4.65
N SER A 146 -23.01 36.85 -5.77
CA SER A 146 -22.57 36.08 -6.94
C SER A 146 -21.48 36.77 -7.78
N GLN A 147 -21.17 38.03 -7.50
CA GLN A 147 -20.21 38.84 -8.27
C GLN A 147 -18.88 39.08 -7.53
N LEU A 148 -18.68 38.50 -6.35
CA LEU A 148 -17.45 38.59 -5.58
C LEU A 148 -16.41 37.55 -6.06
N SER A 149 -15.13 37.94 -6.11
CA SER A 149 -14.05 37.01 -6.46
C SER A 149 -13.83 35.96 -5.37
N TYR A 150 -13.39 34.75 -5.78
CA TYR A 150 -13.17 33.58 -4.92
C TYR A 150 -12.39 33.87 -3.62
N PRO A 151 -11.35 34.73 -3.59
CA PRO A 151 -10.65 35.09 -2.35
C PRO A 151 -11.51 35.89 -1.36
N ARG A 152 -12.46 36.71 -1.83
CA ARG A 152 -13.36 37.49 -0.95
C ARG A 152 -14.48 36.63 -0.38
N LEU A 153 -15.03 35.69 -1.14
CA LEU A 153 -15.98 34.69 -0.64
C LEU A 153 -15.39 33.82 0.48
N LEU A 154 -14.09 33.53 0.39
CA LEU A 154 -13.38 32.79 1.43
C LEU A 154 -13.17 33.62 2.70
N LEU A 155 -12.87 34.92 2.56
CA LEU A 155 -12.69 35.83 3.68
C LEU A 155 -14.01 36.10 4.41
N ASP A 156 -15.12 36.33 3.69
CA ASP A 156 -16.45 36.47 4.31
C ASP A 156 -16.87 35.20 5.05
N ARG A 157 -16.63 34.01 4.47
CA ARG A 157 -16.93 32.74 5.16
C ARG A 157 -16.04 32.48 6.38
N LEU A 158 -14.80 32.96 6.34
CA LEU A 158 -13.90 32.92 7.49
C LEU A 158 -14.37 33.88 8.58
N MET A 159 -14.81 35.10 8.22
CA MET A 159 -15.31 36.09 9.18
C MET A 159 -16.67 35.69 9.77
N ASP A 160 -17.58 35.11 8.98
CA ASP A 160 -18.85 34.52 9.46
C ASP A 160 -18.60 33.35 10.44
N ALA A 161 -17.46 32.65 10.32
CA ALA A 161 -17.05 31.60 11.26
C ALA A 161 -16.46 32.16 12.57
N PHE A 162 -16.06 33.42 12.60
CA PHE A 162 -15.55 34.11 13.81
C PHE A 162 -16.64 34.96 14.49
N ASP A 163 -17.55 35.57 13.75
CA ASP A 163 -18.65 36.39 14.28
C ASP A 163 -19.89 35.54 14.53
N GLY A 164 -19.83 34.73 15.59
CA GLY A 164 -20.98 34.41 16.45
C GLY A 164 -22.32 34.05 15.78
N ALA A 165 -22.32 33.40 14.62
CA ALA A 165 -23.54 32.85 14.05
C ALA A 165 -24.17 31.89 15.07
N PRO A 166 -25.50 31.91 15.28
CA PRO A 166 -26.15 30.96 16.16
C PRO A 166 -25.80 29.57 15.65
N VAL A 167 -24.97 28.86 16.40
CA VAL A 167 -24.60 27.48 16.13
C VAL A 167 -25.92 26.73 16.00
N ALA A 168 -26.29 26.37 14.78
CA ALA A 168 -27.36 25.41 14.57
C ALA A 168 -26.96 24.23 15.42
N LYS A 169 -27.73 23.97 16.49
CA LYS A 169 -27.54 22.80 17.33
C LYS A 169 -27.82 21.61 16.42
N PHE A 170 -26.78 21.13 15.73
CA PHE A 170 -26.80 19.82 15.12
C PHE A 170 -27.17 18.89 16.28
N LYS A 171 -28.36 18.29 16.17
CA LYS A 171 -28.73 17.16 17.02
C LYS A 171 -27.67 16.10 16.73
N VAL A 172 -26.64 16.03 17.58
CA VAL A 172 -25.74 14.89 17.60
C VAL A 172 -26.66 13.68 17.71
N PRO A 173 -26.65 12.74 16.76
CA PRO A 173 -27.51 11.57 16.84
C PRO A 173 -27.25 10.89 18.19
N ALA A 174 -28.33 10.46 18.85
CA ALA A 174 -28.31 9.98 20.23
C ALA A 174 -27.46 8.72 20.48
N LYS A 175 -26.86 8.14 19.43
CA LYS A 175 -25.76 7.17 19.43
C LYS A 175 -25.33 7.01 17.96
N LYS A 176 -24.02 7.07 17.66
CA LYS A 176 -23.53 6.80 16.29
C LYS A 176 -23.72 5.32 15.96
N GLU A 177 -24.01 5.00 14.70
CA GLU A 177 -24.08 3.61 14.20
C GLU A 177 -22.67 3.00 14.20
N LYS A 178 -22.54 1.77 14.73
CA LYS A 178 -21.26 1.07 14.87
C LYS A 178 -20.87 0.35 13.58
N VAL A 179 -19.76 0.75 12.98
CA VAL A 179 -19.21 0.14 11.78
C VAL A 179 -17.92 -0.58 12.11
N VAL A 180 -17.90 -1.91 11.95
CA VAL A 180 -16.68 -2.72 12.09
C VAL A 180 -16.13 -3.05 10.71
N ILE A 181 -14.85 -2.74 10.50
CA ILE A 181 -14.13 -3.03 9.25
C ILE A 181 -13.08 -4.10 9.55
N LEU A 182 -13.16 -5.24 8.86
CA LEU A 182 -12.18 -6.32 9.00
C LEU A 182 -11.12 -6.22 7.91
N GLY A 183 -9.85 -6.17 8.33
CA GLY A 183 -8.68 -6.06 7.47
C GLY A 183 -8.16 -4.64 7.33
N THR A 184 -6.94 -4.54 6.81
CA THR A 184 -6.21 -3.27 6.58
C THR A 184 -5.56 -3.25 5.20
N GLY A 185 -6.20 -3.93 4.23
CA GLY A 185 -5.81 -3.94 2.83
C GLY A 185 -6.44 -2.80 2.03
N TRP A 186 -6.41 -2.91 0.70
CA TRP A 186 -6.97 -1.93 -0.22
C TRP A 186 -8.42 -1.52 0.09
N GLY A 187 -9.30 -2.49 0.31
CA GLY A 187 -10.72 -2.24 0.60
C GLY A 187 -10.92 -1.44 1.91
N ALA A 188 -10.33 -1.91 3.01
CA ALA A 188 -10.39 -1.20 4.28
C ALA A 188 -9.77 0.19 4.19
N HIS A 189 -8.58 0.31 3.61
CA HIS A 189 -7.85 1.58 3.59
C HIS A 189 -8.58 2.65 2.78
N ALA A 190 -9.16 2.29 1.63
CA ALA A 190 -10.00 3.20 0.85
C ALA A 190 -11.22 3.67 1.65
N LEU A 191 -11.90 2.75 2.36
CA LEU A 191 -13.05 3.08 3.20
C LEU A 191 -12.67 3.96 4.39
N VAL A 192 -11.59 3.63 5.10
CA VAL A 192 -11.10 4.39 6.27
C VAL A 192 -10.81 5.84 5.91
N LYS A 193 -10.27 6.10 4.71
CA LYS A 193 -9.97 7.47 4.24
C LYS A 193 -11.22 8.25 3.81
N ALA A 194 -12.29 7.56 3.41
CA ALA A 194 -13.50 8.18 2.86
C ALA A 194 -14.67 8.26 3.87
N ILE A 195 -14.68 7.42 4.91
CA ILE A 195 -15.79 7.31 5.85
C ILE A 195 -15.91 8.56 6.74
N ASP A 196 -17.14 9.05 6.90
CA ASP A 196 -17.44 10.16 7.81
C ASP A 196 -17.50 9.66 9.27
N ALA A 197 -16.38 9.76 9.96
CA ALA A 197 -16.26 9.42 11.38
C ALA A 197 -17.06 10.36 12.31
N SER A 198 -17.65 11.45 11.81
CA SER A 198 -18.60 12.26 12.58
C SER A 198 -19.99 11.61 12.63
N ALA A 199 -20.36 10.84 11.60
CA ALA A 199 -21.62 10.12 11.49
C ALA A 199 -21.59 8.71 12.09
N TYR A 200 -20.44 8.01 11.98
CA TYR A 200 -20.27 6.62 12.40
C TYR A 200 -19.28 6.45 13.55
N ASP A 201 -19.49 5.43 14.38
CA ASP A 201 -18.51 4.92 15.34
C ASP A 201 -17.76 3.76 14.66
N VAL A 202 -16.54 4.00 14.21
CA VAL A 202 -15.82 3.10 13.29
C VAL A 202 -14.68 2.41 14.01
N THR A 203 -14.65 1.08 13.95
CA THR A 203 -13.55 0.26 14.48
C THR A 203 -12.97 -0.62 13.39
N VAL A 204 -11.67 -0.50 13.14
CA VAL A 204 -10.92 -1.37 12.23
C VAL A 204 -10.26 -2.48 13.03
N ILE A 205 -10.44 -3.74 12.61
CA ILE A 205 -9.85 -4.92 13.23
C ILE A 205 -8.97 -5.63 12.22
N SER A 206 -7.68 -5.74 12.53
CA SER A 206 -6.72 -6.49 11.72
C SER A 206 -5.51 -6.87 12.56
N PRO A 207 -4.83 -8.00 12.30
CA PRO A 207 -3.55 -8.31 12.94
C PRO A 207 -2.40 -7.43 12.41
N ARG A 208 -2.66 -6.56 11.42
CA ARG A 208 -1.66 -5.70 10.78
C ARG A 208 -2.07 -4.24 10.88
N ASN A 209 -1.26 -3.44 11.58
CA ASN A 209 -1.57 -2.03 11.91
C ASN A 209 -1.24 -1.01 10.81
N TYR A 210 -0.84 -1.47 9.63
CA TYR A 210 -0.54 -0.65 8.47
C TYR A 210 -1.22 -1.19 7.20
N PHE A 211 -1.51 -0.28 6.29
CA PHE A 211 -1.77 -0.55 4.89
C PHE A 211 -0.46 -0.84 4.15
N VAL A 212 -0.53 -1.68 3.12
CA VAL A 212 0.59 -1.99 2.23
C VAL A 212 0.15 -1.70 0.79
N PHE A 213 0.90 -0.85 0.09
CA PHE A 213 0.75 -0.63 -1.33
C PHE A 213 1.35 -1.82 -2.09
N THR A 214 0.55 -2.88 -2.23
CA THR A 214 1.00 -4.18 -2.77
C THR A 214 1.68 -4.15 -4.14
N PRO A 215 1.36 -3.22 -5.09
CA PRO A 215 2.05 -3.17 -6.39
C PRO A 215 3.56 -2.95 -6.29
N MET A 216 4.07 -2.37 -5.20
CA MET A 216 5.50 -2.09 -5.03
C MET A 216 6.24 -3.16 -4.21
N LEU A 217 5.60 -4.31 -3.91
CA LEU A 217 6.26 -5.39 -3.15
C LEU A 217 7.43 -6.01 -3.90
N ALA A 218 7.36 -6.11 -5.23
CA ALA A 218 8.44 -6.62 -6.07
C ALA A 218 9.73 -5.79 -5.90
N GLY A 219 9.64 -4.47 -6.10
CA GLY A 219 10.78 -3.57 -5.88
C GLY A 219 11.23 -3.49 -4.42
N ALA A 220 10.33 -3.72 -3.44
CA ALA A 220 10.73 -3.80 -2.05
C ALA A 220 11.54 -5.07 -1.71
N ALA A 221 11.26 -6.18 -2.41
CA ALA A 221 11.97 -7.44 -2.22
C ALA A 221 13.39 -7.43 -2.81
N THR A 222 13.67 -6.56 -3.78
CA THR A 222 15.00 -6.37 -4.39
C THR A 222 15.73 -5.14 -3.86
N GLY A 223 15.01 -4.20 -3.23
CA GLY A 223 15.58 -2.99 -2.62
C GLY A 223 15.49 -1.73 -3.47
N THR A 224 14.80 -1.77 -4.60
CA THR A 224 14.47 -0.59 -5.44
C THR A 224 13.65 0.45 -4.67
N VAL A 225 12.77 -0.01 -3.77
CA VAL A 225 12.04 0.86 -2.83
C VAL A 225 12.11 0.32 -1.42
N GLU A 226 12.14 1.20 -0.43
CA GLU A 226 12.11 0.79 0.97
C GLU A 226 10.70 0.47 1.45
N LEU A 227 10.56 -0.53 2.33
CA LEU A 227 9.25 -0.98 2.83
C LEU A 227 8.45 0.16 3.47
N ARG A 228 9.13 1.07 4.18
CA ARG A 228 8.47 2.24 4.80
C ARG A 228 7.85 3.19 3.78
N SER A 229 8.36 3.22 2.55
CA SER A 229 7.81 4.05 1.47
C SER A 229 6.51 3.50 0.89
N ILE A 230 6.20 2.22 1.15
CA ILE A 230 5.03 1.53 0.59
C ILE A 230 4.02 1.13 1.68
N THR A 231 4.17 1.66 2.90
CA THR A 231 3.26 1.39 4.03
C THR A 231 2.73 2.68 4.64
N GLU A 232 1.46 2.67 5.05
CA GLU A 232 0.80 3.77 5.75
C GLU A 232 0.16 3.24 7.04
N SER A 233 0.41 3.88 8.18
CA SER A 233 -0.25 3.54 9.45
C SER A 233 -1.75 3.78 9.36
N ILE A 234 -2.57 2.82 9.80
CA ILE A 234 -4.04 2.96 9.77
C ILE A 234 -4.51 4.10 10.68
N ARG A 235 -3.78 4.34 11.77
CA ARG A 235 -4.06 5.45 12.71
C ARG A 235 -3.77 6.81 12.08
N ASP A 236 -2.85 6.87 11.12
CA ASP A 236 -2.53 8.09 10.40
C ASP A 236 -3.49 8.33 9.22
N ALA A 237 -3.98 7.26 8.60
CA ALA A 237 -4.94 7.33 7.49
C ALA A 237 -6.25 8.02 7.89
N ASN A 238 -6.74 7.78 9.11
CA ASN A 238 -7.85 8.53 9.70
C ASN A 238 -7.79 8.51 11.24
N LYS A 239 -7.50 9.67 11.86
CA LYS A 239 -7.33 9.82 13.31
C LYS A 239 -8.62 9.70 14.12
N ASN A 240 -9.77 9.72 13.45
CA ASN A 240 -11.09 9.64 14.08
C ASN A 240 -11.69 8.24 14.05
N VAL A 241 -10.92 7.24 13.60
CA VAL A 241 -11.31 5.84 13.52
C VAL A 241 -10.48 5.04 14.53
N ASP A 242 -11.14 4.15 15.26
CA ASP A 242 -10.46 3.25 16.19
C ASP A 242 -9.82 2.07 15.46
N TYR A 243 -8.70 1.60 15.97
CA TYR A 243 -7.98 0.43 15.45
C TYR A 243 -7.63 -0.54 16.57
N LEU A 244 -8.01 -1.80 16.39
CA LEU A 244 -7.70 -2.93 17.26
C LEU A 244 -6.77 -3.91 16.52
N GLU A 245 -5.63 -4.19 17.12
CA GLU A 245 -4.70 -5.20 16.62
C GLU A 245 -5.17 -6.59 17.04
N ALA A 246 -6.01 -7.21 16.21
CA ALA A 246 -6.60 -8.52 16.48
C ALA A 246 -6.96 -9.25 15.18
N THR A 247 -7.01 -10.58 15.25
CA THR A 247 -7.48 -11.44 14.17
C THR A 247 -8.96 -11.75 14.37
N ALA A 248 -9.80 -11.48 13.36
CA ALA A 248 -11.18 -11.95 13.36
C ALA A 248 -11.21 -13.46 13.07
N LEU A 249 -11.78 -14.24 13.99
CA LEU A 249 -11.86 -15.70 13.90
C LEU A 249 -13.19 -16.17 13.31
N GLU A 250 -14.29 -15.54 13.74
CA GLU A 250 -15.65 -15.97 13.41
C GLU A 250 -16.58 -14.76 13.35
N VAL A 251 -17.45 -14.71 12.34
CA VAL A 251 -18.56 -13.76 12.28
C VAL A 251 -19.79 -14.47 12.81
N LEU A 252 -20.50 -13.85 13.77
CA LEU A 252 -21.72 -14.34 14.39
C LEU A 252 -22.89 -13.42 13.97
N PRO A 253 -23.53 -13.66 12.80
CA PRO A 253 -24.50 -12.71 12.23
C PRO A 253 -25.74 -12.53 13.11
N GLU A 254 -26.21 -13.60 13.73
CA GLU A 254 -27.41 -13.60 14.59
C GLU A 254 -27.25 -12.70 15.82
N LYS A 255 -26.02 -12.59 16.34
CA LYS A 255 -25.68 -11.71 17.48
C LYS A 255 -25.18 -10.34 17.03
N LYS A 256 -24.90 -10.17 15.73
CA LYS A 256 -24.16 -9.05 15.15
C LYS A 256 -22.82 -8.81 15.86
N GLU A 257 -22.07 -9.89 16.05
CA GLU A 257 -20.77 -9.87 16.71
C GLU A 257 -19.70 -10.51 15.83
N VAL A 258 -18.44 -10.10 16.02
CA VAL A 258 -17.26 -10.76 15.47
C VAL A 258 -16.40 -11.24 16.62
N ARG A 259 -16.13 -12.54 16.69
CA ARG A 259 -15.16 -13.09 17.64
C ARG A 259 -13.76 -12.77 17.15
N CYS A 260 -13.00 -12.10 17.99
CA CYS A 260 -11.64 -11.65 17.71
C CYS A 260 -10.65 -12.26 18.69
N GLN A 261 -9.40 -12.38 18.25
CA GLN A 261 -8.30 -12.86 19.06
C GLN A 261 -7.13 -11.87 18.96
N SER A 262 -6.64 -11.39 20.10
CA SER A 262 -5.46 -10.51 20.18
C SER A 262 -4.34 -11.18 20.96
N VAL A 263 -3.11 -10.76 20.66
CA VAL A 263 -1.93 -11.10 21.46
C VAL A 263 -1.66 -9.90 22.36
N VAL A 264 -1.81 -10.10 23.67
CA VAL A 264 -1.57 -9.07 24.68
C VAL A 264 -0.27 -9.41 25.38
N CYS A 265 0.69 -8.48 25.38
CA CYS A 265 1.97 -8.67 26.05
C CYS A 265 2.10 -7.71 27.24
N GLU A 266 2.34 -8.26 28.42
CA GLU A 266 2.66 -7.55 29.65
C GLU A 266 4.12 -7.82 30.03
N GLY A 267 4.99 -6.84 29.79
CA GLY A 267 6.43 -7.02 29.94
C GLY A 267 6.98 -8.06 28.96
N ALA A 268 7.58 -9.12 29.48
CA ALA A 268 8.11 -10.24 28.68
C ALA A 268 7.13 -11.42 28.53
N SER A 269 5.94 -11.33 29.13
CA SER A 269 4.89 -12.35 29.04
C SER A 269 3.88 -11.96 27.97
N CYS A 270 3.41 -12.90 27.17
CA CYS A 270 2.33 -12.69 26.21
C CYS A 270 1.24 -13.74 26.42
N SER A 271 -0.02 -13.29 26.43
CA SER A 271 -1.23 -14.10 26.47
C SER A 271 -2.04 -13.91 25.20
N ILE A 272 -2.91 -14.88 24.94
CA ILE A 272 -3.95 -14.77 23.92
C ILE A 272 -5.23 -14.39 24.64
N GLU A 273 -5.87 -13.32 24.18
CA GLU A 273 -7.18 -12.90 24.67
C GLU A 273 -8.20 -12.94 23.53
N GLU A 274 -9.36 -13.51 23.83
CA GLU A 274 -10.50 -13.54 22.92
C GLU A 274 -11.60 -12.62 23.42
N PHE A 275 -12.23 -11.90 22.50
CA PHE A 275 -13.31 -11.00 22.80
C PHE A 275 -14.28 -10.91 21.62
N ASP A 276 -15.53 -10.58 21.91
CA ASP A 276 -16.56 -10.38 20.89
C ASP A 276 -16.75 -8.87 20.65
N GLN A 277 -16.65 -8.45 19.38
CA GLN A 277 -16.91 -7.07 18.96
C GLN A 277 -18.29 -6.99 18.31
N GLY A 278 -19.23 -6.29 18.96
CA GLY A 278 -20.53 -5.98 18.38
C GLY A 278 -20.48 -4.92 17.27
N TYR A 279 -21.35 -5.05 16.27
CA TYR A 279 -21.48 -4.12 15.15
C TYR A 279 -22.94 -3.86 14.75
N ASP A 280 -23.21 -2.70 14.14
CA ASP A 280 -24.44 -2.46 13.39
C ASP A 280 -24.23 -2.76 11.91
N ARG A 281 -23.05 -2.43 11.38
CA ARG A 281 -22.57 -2.77 10.04
C ARG A 281 -21.21 -3.45 10.10
N LEU A 282 -21.06 -4.50 9.30
CA LEU A 282 -19.79 -5.22 9.15
C LEU A 282 -19.31 -5.08 7.71
N VAL A 283 -18.07 -4.65 7.53
CA VAL A 283 -17.39 -4.56 6.23
C VAL A 283 -16.23 -5.55 6.22
N ILE A 284 -16.31 -6.58 5.39
CA ILE A 284 -15.29 -7.65 5.34
C ILE A 284 -14.32 -7.38 4.18
N THR A 285 -13.06 -7.06 4.50
CA THR A 285 -12.00 -6.74 3.52
C THR A 285 -10.67 -7.45 3.82
N VAL A 286 -10.76 -8.65 4.38
CA VAL A 286 -9.60 -9.44 4.85
C VAL A 286 -8.69 -9.94 3.72
N GLY A 287 -9.12 -9.82 2.47
CA GLY A 287 -8.37 -10.25 1.30
C GLY A 287 -8.35 -11.77 1.12
N ALA A 288 -7.29 -12.28 0.50
CA ALA A 288 -7.08 -13.69 0.23
C ALA A 288 -5.66 -14.11 0.62
N SER A 289 -5.50 -15.38 1.00
CA SER A 289 -4.21 -16.01 1.31
C SER A 289 -3.54 -16.57 0.04
N VAL A 290 -2.26 -16.94 0.17
CA VAL A 290 -1.52 -17.60 -0.92
C VAL A 290 -2.04 -19.02 -1.10
N ASN A 291 -2.33 -19.38 -2.36
CA ASN A 291 -2.70 -20.72 -2.74
C ASN A 291 -1.47 -21.50 -3.21
N THR A 292 -1.17 -22.60 -2.52
CA THR A 292 -0.07 -23.51 -2.90
C THR A 292 -0.57 -24.68 -3.76
N PHE A 293 -1.88 -24.73 -4.05
CA PHE A 293 -2.54 -25.80 -4.79
C PHE A 293 -2.34 -27.21 -4.19
N GLY A 294 -1.96 -27.30 -2.92
CA GLY A 294 -1.62 -28.57 -2.27
C GLY A 294 -0.29 -29.18 -2.73
N ILE A 295 0.53 -28.45 -3.49
CA ILE A 295 1.83 -28.92 -3.98
C ILE A 295 2.80 -29.08 -2.79
N GLU A 296 3.36 -30.28 -2.68
CA GLU A 296 4.27 -30.65 -1.58
C GLU A 296 5.55 -29.79 -1.62
N GLY A 297 5.92 -29.25 -0.47
CA GLY A 297 7.17 -28.51 -0.28
C GLY A 297 7.09 -27.00 -0.51
N VAL A 298 6.02 -26.49 -1.12
CA VAL A 298 5.88 -25.05 -1.40
C VAL A 298 5.92 -24.22 -0.12
N ARG A 299 5.17 -24.62 0.92
CA ARG A 299 5.11 -23.84 2.18
C ARG A 299 6.40 -23.90 2.97
N GLU A 300 7.13 -24.99 2.83
CA GLU A 300 8.34 -25.27 3.59
C GLU A 300 9.58 -24.64 2.95
N ARG A 301 9.57 -24.44 1.61
CA ARG A 301 10.78 -24.17 0.84
C ARG A 301 10.70 -22.99 -0.12
N CYS A 302 9.51 -22.45 -0.38
CA CYS A 302 9.36 -21.24 -1.21
C CYS A 302 9.17 -19.99 -0.34
N TYR A 303 9.63 -18.87 -0.88
CA TYR A 303 9.28 -17.54 -0.40
C TYR A 303 8.02 -17.07 -1.10
N PHE A 304 7.10 -16.50 -0.34
CA PHE A 304 5.93 -15.83 -0.91
C PHE A 304 6.22 -14.35 -1.12
N LEU A 305 5.37 -13.66 -1.88
CA LEU A 305 5.44 -12.21 -2.06
C LEU A 305 4.04 -11.58 -1.92
N LYS A 306 3.45 -11.66 -0.73
CA LYS A 306 2.07 -11.20 -0.47
C LYS A 306 1.99 -10.03 0.50
N GLN A 307 2.96 -9.92 1.41
CA GLN A 307 2.97 -8.99 2.54
C GLN A 307 4.33 -8.29 2.66
N ALA A 308 4.38 -7.16 3.37
CA ALA A 308 5.63 -6.45 3.63
C ALA A 308 6.71 -7.33 4.32
N PRO A 309 6.39 -8.18 5.33
CA PRO A 309 7.37 -9.11 5.90
C PRO A 309 7.89 -10.14 4.90
N ASP A 310 7.07 -10.55 3.93
CA ASP A 310 7.50 -11.52 2.91
C ASP A 310 8.58 -10.90 2.02
N ALA A 311 8.37 -9.66 1.56
CA ALA A 311 9.38 -8.91 0.80
C ALA A 311 10.67 -8.69 1.60
N ALA A 312 10.57 -8.39 2.90
CA ALA A 312 11.75 -8.23 3.77
C ALA A 312 12.57 -9.52 3.89
N VAL A 313 11.88 -10.64 4.13
CA VAL A 313 12.50 -11.97 4.26
C VAL A 313 13.12 -12.42 2.93
N LEU A 314 12.44 -12.16 1.81
CA LEU A 314 12.96 -12.47 0.48
C LEU A 314 14.20 -11.62 0.14
N ARG A 315 14.20 -10.32 0.47
CA ARG A 315 15.38 -9.45 0.30
C ARG A 315 16.59 -9.95 1.08
N GLU A 316 16.38 -10.35 2.33
CA GLU A 316 17.43 -10.94 3.17
C GLU A 316 17.94 -12.25 2.56
N ALA A 317 17.05 -13.12 2.07
CA ALA A 317 17.42 -14.38 1.43
C ALA A 317 18.27 -14.19 0.17
N ILE A 318 17.88 -13.24 -0.69
CA ILE A 318 18.62 -12.88 -1.90
C ILE A 318 20.01 -12.34 -1.53
N GLY A 319 20.12 -11.40 -0.58
CA GLY A 319 21.43 -10.91 -0.15
C GLY A 319 22.33 -12.04 0.39
N ASN A 320 21.76 -12.89 1.26
CA ASN A 320 22.49 -14.01 1.85
C ASN A 320 22.92 -15.06 0.82
N CYS A 321 22.21 -15.24 -0.29
CA CYS A 321 22.62 -16.22 -1.31
C CYS A 321 23.89 -15.77 -2.04
N PHE A 322 24.04 -14.48 -2.34
CA PHE A 322 25.26 -13.93 -2.94
C PHE A 322 26.45 -13.99 -1.99
N GLU A 323 26.25 -13.64 -0.71
CA GLU A 323 27.30 -13.76 0.31
C GLU A 323 27.80 -15.20 0.47
N ARG A 324 26.88 -16.18 0.49
CA ARG A 324 27.24 -17.61 0.56
C ARG A 324 27.98 -18.08 -0.69
N ALA A 325 27.52 -17.67 -1.87
CA ALA A 325 28.14 -18.07 -3.15
C ALA A 325 29.57 -17.52 -3.31
N ASN A 326 29.88 -16.43 -2.60
CA ASN A 326 31.20 -15.81 -2.61
C ASN A 326 32.25 -16.52 -1.72
N TYR A 327 31.89 -17.61 -1.03
CA TYR A 327 32.85 -18.34 -0.21
C TYR A 327 33.92 -19.02 -1.09
N PRO A 328 35.23 -18.88 -0.77
CA PRO A 328 36.30 -19.50 -1.55
C PRO A 328 36.20 -21.03 -1.63
N SER A 329 35.59 -21.66 -0.61
CA SER A 329 35.45 -23.11 -0.51
C SER A 329 34.29 -23.70 -1.31
N MET A 330 33.40 -22.87 -1.86
CA MET A 330 32.25 -23.35 -2.63
C MET A 330 32.69 -23.81 -4.01
N SER A 331 32.15 -24.93 -4.50
CA SER A 331 32.37 -25.39 -5.88
C SER A 331 31.55 -24.58 -6.89
N ASP A 332 31.94 -24.60 -8.16
CA ASP A 332 31.19 -23.89 -9.22
C ASP A 332 29.81 -24.51 -9.44
N GLU A 333 29.66 -25.82 -9.26
CA GLU A 333 28.38 -26.52 -9.29
C GLU A 333 27.44 -26.02 -8.18
N GLU A 334 27.95 -25.86 -6.96
CA GLU A 334 27.18 -25.32 -5.84
C GLU A 334 26.84 -23.83 -6.03
N ARG A 335 27.73 -23.04 -6.64
CA ARG A 335 27.45 -21.65 -7.01
C ARG A 335 26.29 -21.57 -8.00
N LYS A 336 26.32 -22.37 -9.07
CA LYS A 336 25.23 -22.43 -10.08
C LYS A 336 23.89 -22.75 -9.45
N ARG A 337 23.87 -23.69 -8.50
CA ARG A 337 22.66 -24.06 -7.78
C ARG A 337 22.19 -22.94 -6.85
N THR A 338 23.09 -22.40 -6.02
CA THR A 338 22.78 -21.35 -5.04
C THR A 338 22.26 -20.07 -5.70
N LEU A 339 22.78 -19.75 -6.90
CA LEU A 339 22.43 -18.57 -7.68
C LEU A 339 21.39 -18.88 -8.79
N SER A 340 20.66 -19.98 -8.64
CA SER A 340 19.49 -20.32 -9.48
C SER A 340 18.22 -19.85 -8.78
N PHE A 341 17.57 -18.85 -9.34
CA PHE A 341 16.31 -18.28 -8.89
C PHE A 341 15.17 -18.84 -9.73
N VAL A 342 14.14 -19.37 -9.08
CA VAL A 342 12.93 -19.88 -9.73
C VAL A 342 11.74 -19.09 -9.23
N VAL A 343 11.06 -18.39 -10.13
CA VAL A 343 9.85 -17.60 -9.86
C VAL A 343 8.67 -18.36 -10.46
N VAL A 344 7.67 -18.69 -9.66
CA VAL A 344 6.50 -19.48 -10.09
C VAL A 344 5.30 -18.55 -10.25
N GLY A 345 4.70 -18.56 -11.44
CA GLY A 345 3.55 -17.75 -11.84
C GLY A 345 3.94 -16.50 -12.62
N ALA A 346 3.60 -16.45 -13.90
CA ALA A 346 3.86 -15.30 -14.78
C ALA A 346 2.68 -14.31 -14.86
N GLY A 347 1.99 -14.11 -13.74
CA GLY A 347 1.13 -12.95 -13.54
C GLY A 347 1.93 -11.66 -13.31
N PRO A 348 1.27 -10.50 -13.10
CA PRO A 348 1.95 -9.22 -12.90
C PRO A 348 3.03 -9.30 -11.82
N THR A 349 2.72 -9.89 -10.66
CA THR A 349 3.67 -10.00 -9.54
C THR A 349 4.94 -10.78 -9.89
N GLY A 350 4.83 -11.94 -10.55
CA GLY A 350 5.99 -12.74 -10.91
C GLY A 350 6.82 -12.11 -12.02
N VAL A 351 6.17 -11.48 -13.01
CA VAL A 351 6.84 -10.74 -14.08
C VAL A 351 7.57 -9.51 -13.52
N GLU A 352 6.91 -8.71 -12.69
CA GLU A 352 7.53 -7.54 -12.04
C GLU A 352 8.70 -7.95 -11.14
N PHE A 353 8.53 -8.97 -10.31
CA PHE A 353 9.62 -9.47 -9.47
C PHE A 353 10.80 -10.01 -10.28
N THR A 354 10.54 -10.71 -11.39
CA THR A 354 11.60 -11.17 -12.31
C THR A 354 12.36 -9.99 -12.92
N GLY A 355 11.63 -8.93 -13.33
CA GLY A 355 12.24 -7.70 -13.85
C GLY A 355 13.06 -6.95 -12.80
N GLU A 356 12.52 -6.78 -11.59
CA GLU A 356 13.22 -6.15 -10.46
C GLU A 356 14.48 -6.92 -10.06
N LEU A 357 14.41 -8.25 -10.06
CA LEU A 357 15.56 -9.11 -9.77
C LEU A 357 16.63 -8.99 -10.87
N ARG A 358 16.21 -8.93 -12.13
CA ARG A 358 17.08 -8.70 -13.27
C ARG A 358 17.81 -7.36 -13.16
N ASP A 359 17.10 -6.31 -12.78
CA ASP A 359 17.68 -4.98 -12.57
C ASP A 359 18.73 -5.03 -11.47
N PHE A 360 18.38 -5.55 -10.29
CA PHE A 360 19.32 -5.75 -9.19
C PHE A 360 20.58 -6.54 -9.57
N ILE A 361 20.43 -7.61 -10.37
CA ILE A 361 21.56 -8.41 -10.85
C ILE A 361 22.47 -7.59 -11.78
N GLU A 362 21.89 -6.92 -12.77
CA GLU A 362 22.65 -6.19 -13.79
C GLU A 362 23.28 -4.90 -13.24
N SER A 363 22.69 -4.25 -12.22
CA SER A 363 23.22 -3.03 -11.62
C SER A 363 24.12 -3.28 -10.41
N ASP A 364 23.59 -3.92 -9.38
CA ASP A 364 24.21 -3.96 -8.06
C ASP A 364 25.11 -5.19 -7.91
N VAL A 365 24.59 -6.37 -8.23
CA VAL A 365 25.36 -7.62 -8.13
C VAL A 365 26.58 -7.57 -9.04
N ALA A 366 26.45 -7.05 -10.26
CA ALA A 366 27.58 -6.91 -11.18
C ALA A 366 28.71 -6.01 -10.65
N ARG A 367 28.40 -5.06 -9.75
CA ARG A 367 29.40 -4.19 -9.13
C ARG A 367 30.06 -4.84 -7.91
N PHE A 368 29.29 -5.58 -7.12
CA PHE A 368 29.77 -6.15 -5.85
C PHE A 368 30.34 -7.57 -6.00
N TYR A 369 29.83 -8.37 -6.93
CA TYR A 369 30.18 -9.77 -7.15
C TYR A 369 30.36 -10.11 -8.65
N PRO A 370 31.28 -9.44 -9.38
CA PRO A 370 31.47 -9.68 -10.81
C PRO A 370 31.83 -11.14 -11.13
N ASP A 371 32.58 -11.81 -10.26
CA ASP A 371 32.99 -13.21 -10.44
C ASP A 371 31.83 -14.22 -10.34
N LEU A 372 30.69 -13.80 -9.77
CA LEU A 372 29.52 -14.66 -9.62
C LEU A 372 28.59 -14.63 -10.83
N LEU A 373 28.70 -13.63 -11.71
CA LEU A 373 27.82 -13.42 -12.86
C LEU A 373 27.65 -14.66 -13.77
N PRO A 374 28.71 -15.45 -14.09
CA PRO A 374 28.56 -16.61 -14.95
C PRO A 374 27.65 -17.72 -14.39
N PHE A 375 27.46 -17.75 -13.06
CA PHE A 375 26.73 -18.79 -12.36
C PHE A 375 25.25 -18.48 -12.15
N ILE A 376 24.82 -17.24 -12.42
CA ILE A 376 23.45 -16.79 -12.16
C ILE A 376 22.48 -17.39 -13.19
N SER A 377 21.29 -17.77 -12.73
CA SER A 377 20.14 -18.15 -13.57
C SER A 377 18.85 -17.71 -12.91
N VAL A 378 17.92 -17.17 -13.69
CA VAL A 378 16.55 -16.81 -13.29
C VAL A 378 15.58 -17.53 -14.23
N LYS A 379 14.65 -18.31 -13.69
CA LYS A 379 13.60 -18.97 -14.45
C LYS A 379 12.24 -18.52 -13.96
N LEU A 380 11.44 -17.94 -14.85
CA LEU A 380 10.03 -17.64 -14.61
C LEU A 380 9.18 -18.77 -15.18
N LEU A 381 8.50 -19.51 -14.30
CA LEU A 381 7.66 -20.64 -14.66
C LEU A 381 6.20 -20.22 -14.71
N GLU A 382 5.46 -20.68 -15.71
CA GLU A 382 4.02 -20.46 -15.82
C GLU A 382 3.33 -21.75 -16.27
N ALA A 383 2.24 -22.09 -15.58
CA ALA A 383 1.49 -23.30 -15.88
C ALA A 383 0.70 -23.20 -17.19
N SER A 384 0.24 -22.00 -17.55
CA SER A 384 -0.43 -21.73 -18.82
C SER A 384 0.55 -21.52 -19.98
N ASP A 385 0.02 -21.39 -21.19
CA ASP A 385 0.77 -21.11 -22.41
C ASP A 385 1.08 -19.62 -22.61
N LYS A 386 0.75 -18.75 -21.63
CA LYS A 386 0.86 -17.29 -21.77
C LYS A 386 1.25 -16.60 -20.46
N VAL A 387 2.16 -15.64 -20.56
CA VAL A 387 2.37 -14.66 -19.47
C VAL A 387 1.25 -13.63 -19.47
N LEU A 388 1.01 -12.98 -18.33
CA LEU A 388 0.16 -11.77 -18.25
C LEU A 388 -1.18 -11.91 -19.00
N MET A 389 -1.92 -12.98 -18.73
CA MET A 389 -3.12 -13.38 -19.49
C MET A 389 -4.22 -12.29 -19.62
N MET A 390 -4.18 -11.25 -18.80
CA MET A 390 -5.09 -10.10 -18.86
C MET A 390 -4.73 -9.07 -19.95
N PHE A 391 -3.55 -9.15 -20.55
CA PHE A 391 -3.09 -8.24 -21.62
C PHE A 391 -3.22 -8.87 -23.00
N GLU A 392 -3.16 -8.04 -24.04
CA GLU A 392 -3.14 -8.48 -25.44
C GLU A 392 -1.87 -9.28 -25.77
N SER A 393 -1.95 -10.23 -26.71
CA SER A 393 -0.84 -11.09 -27.11
C SER A 393 0.41 -10.33 -27.57
N THR A 394 0.26 -9.16 -28.16
CA THR A 394 1.38 -8.30 -28.57
C THR A 394 2.18 -7.80 -27.36
N LEU A 395 1.49 -7.41 -26.29
CA LEU A 395 2.11 -7.01 -25.02
C LEU A 395 2.71 -8.20 -24.27
N GLN A 396 2.06 -9.36 -24.32
CA GLN A 396 2.60 -10.61 -23.73
C GLN A 396 3.92 -11.01 -24.41
N ALA A 397 3.94 -11.01 -25.75
CA ALA A 397 5.14 -11.29 -26.53
C ALA A 397 6.25 -10.27 -26.24
N ARG A 398 5.88 -8.99 -26.11
CA ARG A 398 6.83 -7.94 -25.75
C ARG A 398 7.41 -8.13 -24.35
N ALA A 399 6.59 -8.51 -23.36
CA ALA A 399 7.06 -8.77 -22.01
C ALA A 399 8.07 -9.93 -21.95
N ILE A 400 7.81 -11.02 -22.68
CA ILE A 400 8.77 -12.13 -22.81
C ILE A 400 10.06 -11.63 -23.45
N GLN A 401 9.95 -10.93 -24.59
CA GLN A 401 11.10 -10.39 -25.30
C GLN A 401 11.94 -9.47 -24.41
N ASP A 402 11.30 -8.55 -23.70
CA ASP A 402 11.98 -7.60 -22.82
C ASP A 402 12.70 -8.32 -21.68
N LEU A 403 12.11 -9.36 -21.07
CA LEU A 403 12.74 -10.14 -20.00
C LEU A 403 13.92 -10.98 -20.47
N THR A 404 13.80 -11.65 -21.62
CA THR A 404 14.79 -12.66 -22.06
C THR A 404 15.86 -12.11 -22.99
N THR A 405 15.65 -10.94 -23.60
CA THR A 405 16.65 -10.36 -24.51
C THR A 405 17.72 -9.62 -23.72
N PRO A 406 19.02 -9.90 -23.93
CA PRO A 406 20.11 -9.11 -23.34
C PRO A 406 19.95 -7.61 -23.59
N ARG A 407 20.08 -6.81 -22.53
CA ARG A 407 20.11 -5.34 -22.67
C ARG A 407 21.46 -4.88 -23.20
N PRO A 408 21.54 -3.74 -23.91
CA PRO A 408 22.82 -3.13 -24.29
C PRO A 408 23.73 -2.82 -23.09
N THR A 409 23.12 -2.61 -21.92
CA THR A 409 23.80 -2.34 -20.64
C THR A 409 24.12 -3.60 -19.84
N LYS A 410 23.87 -4.81 -20.37
CA LYS A 410 24.11 -6.06 -19.67
C LYS A 410 25.63 -6.17 -19.35
N PRO A 411 26.01 -6.46 -18.09
CA PRO A 411 27.40 -6.63 -17.69
C PRO A 411 28.11 -7.77 -18.44
N GLU A 412 29.42 -7.62 -18.62
CA GLU A 412 30.29 -8.69 -19.12
C GLU A 412 30.34 -9.85 -18.12
N GLY A 413 30.37 -11.09 -18.60
CA GLY A 413 30.37 -12.30 -17.77
C GLY A 413 28.99 -12.86 -17.42
N LEU A 414 27.92 -12.05 -17.52
CA LEU A 414 26.55 -12.55 -17.39
C LEU A 414 26.11 -13.24 -18.69
N ARG A 415 25.60 -14.48 -18.60
CA ARG A 415 25.16 -15.25 -19.78
C ARG A 415 23.99 -14.56 -20.50
N ASP A 416 23.88 -14.72 -21.82
CA ASP A 416 22.76 -14.13 -22.58
C ASP A 416 21.40 -14.74 -22.21
N ASP A 417 21.40 -16.03 -21.88
CA ASP A 417 20.21 -16.83 -21.56
C ASP A 417 19.97 -16.97 -20.05
N TYR A 418 20.55 -16.08 -19.23
CA TYR A 418 20.47 -16.21 -17.77
C TYR A 418 19.04 -16.04 -17.26
N VAL A 419 18.19 -15.25 -17.95
CA VAL A 419 16.75 -15.15 -17.69
C VAL A 419 15.98 -15.99 -18.71
N GLN A 420 15.15 -16.91 -18.23
CA GLN A 420 14.33 -17.78 -19.08
C GLN A 420 12.87 -17.72 -18.63
N VAL A 421 11.95 -17.70 -19.61
CA VAL A 421 10.51 -17.81 -19.35
C VAL A 421 10.05 -19.17 -19.87
N LEU A 422 9.58 -20.03 -18.97
CA LEU A 422 9.12 -21.38 -19.27
C LEU A 422 7.60 -21.45 -19.11
N LEU A 423 6.91 -21.54 -20.23
CA LEU A 423 5.45 -21.66 -20.30
C LEU A 423 5.05 -23.13 -20.31
N SER A 424 3.77 -23.42 -20.06
CA SER A 424 3.25 -24.80 -19.92
C SER A 424 4.06 -25.65 -18.92
N SER A 425 4.65 -24.98 -17.92
CA SER A 425 5.63 -25.51 -16.99
C SER A 425 5.08 -25.46 -15.57
N ALA A 426 4.13 -26.37 -15.30
CA ALA A 426 3.51 -26.47 -13.98
C ALA A 426 4.41 -27.24 -13.00
N VAL A 427 4.64 -26.64 -11.82
CA VAL A 427 5.37 -27.29 -10.72
C VAL A 427 4.51 -28.39 -10.09
N ASN A 428 5.10 -29.56 -9.89
CA ASN A 428 4.46 -30.73 -9.27
C ASN A 428 4.94 -30.94 -7.83
N LYS A 429 6.23 -30.70 -7.56
CA LYS A 429 6.85 -30.90 -6.25
C LYS A 429 8.02 -29.97 -6.03
N VAL A 430 8.20 -29.51 -4.80
CA VAL A 430 9.35 -28.69 -4.38
C VAL A 430 10.20 -29.48 -3.38
N GLY A 431 11.34 -29.99 -3.86
CA GLY A 431 12.40 -30.62 -3.05
C GLY A 431 13.31 -29.59 -2.39
N GLU A 432 14.32 -30.04 -1.64
CA GLU A 432 15.24 -29.15 -0.90
C GLU A 432 16.07 -28.24 -1.82
N ASP A 433 16.55 -28.81 -2.92
CA ASP A 433 17.51 -28.17 -3.82
C ASP A 433 17.02 -28.16 -5.29
N GLU A 434 15.83 -28.70 -5.55
CA GLU A 434 15.26 -28.85 -6.89
C GLU A 434 13.72 -28.80 -6.89
N MET A 435 13.14 -28.35 -8.00
CA MET A 435 11.70 -28.42 -8.28
C MET A 435 11.44 -29.41 -9.41
N THR A 436 10.43 -30.25 -9.26
CA THR A 436 9.97 -31.17 -10.31
C THR A 436 8.72 -30.61 -10.97
N LEU A 437 8.70 -30.57 -12.30
CA LEU A 437 7.56 -30.16 -13.10
C LEU A 437 6.65 -31.35 -13.45
N ASN A 438 5.45 -31.07 -13.96
CA ASN A 438 4.46 -32.10 -14.33
C ASN A 438 4.93 -33.04 -15.47
N ASP A 439 5.83 -32.59 -16.34
CA ASP A 439 6.41 -33.39 -17.42
C ASP A 439 7.60 -34.26 -16.97
N GLY A 440 7.97 -34.18 -15.68
CA GLY A 440 9.12 -34.87 -15.11
C GLY A 440 10.44 -34.07 -15.18
N THR A 441 10.45 -32.88 -15.76
CA THR A 441 11.62 -31.99 -15.77
C THR A 441 12.00 -31.61 -14.34
N VAL A 442 13.31 -31.63 -14.05
CA VAL A 442 13.87 -31.27 -12.75
C VAL A 442 14.69 -29.99 -12.89
N ILE A 443 14.36 -28.99 -12.07
CA ILE A 443 15.01 -27.67 -12.08
C ILE A 443 15.74 -27.46 -10.76
N PRO A 444 17.09 -27.44 -10.74
CA PRO A 444 17.83 -27.09 -9.54
C PRO A 444 17.64 -25.61 -9.20
N TYR A 445 17.50 -25.31 -7.92
CA TYR A 445 17.30 -23.94 -7.45
C TYR A 445 18.00 -23.67 -6.11
N GLY A 446 18.25 -22.39 -5.84
CA GLY A 446 18.70 -21.86 -4.56
C GLY A 446 17.61 -21.04 -3.89
N ILE A 447 16.89 -20.21 -4.65
CA ILE A 447 15.73 -19.45 -4.16
C ILE A 447 14.51 -19.73 -5.04
N GLY A 448 13.46 -20.24 -4.42
CA GLY A 448 12.15 -20.45 -5.03
C GLY A 448 11.17 -19.39 -4.54
N VAL A 449 10.55 -18.64 -5.45
CA VAL A 449 9.53 -17.64 -5.16
C VAL A 449 8.20 -18.11 -5.73
N TRP A 450 7.14 -18.09 -4.92
CA TRP A 450 5.82 -18.61 -5.23
C TRP A 450 4.73 -17.54 -5.16
#